data_AF-A0A327JHA4-F1
#
_entry.id   AF-A0A327JHA4-F1
#
_cell.length_a   1.000
_cell.length_b   1.000
_cell.length_c   1.000
_cell.angle_alpha   90.00
_cell.angle_beta   90.00
_cell.angle_gamma   90.00
#
_symmetry.space_group_name_H-M   'P 1'
#
loop_
_entity.id
_entity.type
_entity.pdbx_description
1 polymer ?
#
loop_
_entity_poly.entity_id
_entity_poly.type
_entity_poly.pdbx_seq_one_letter_code
_entity_poly.pdbx_strand_id
1 'polypeptide(L)' 'LSYTRHEYFRRLLCDVIGTWVENGEAPDDIELLGRIVKGICYENAKHYFQFEVKDRLKA' A
#
# COMPACT_ATOMS: atom_id res chain seq x y z
N LEU A 1 -17.52 -10.22 1.07
CA LEU A 1 -16.63 -10.85 2.07
C LEU A 1 -15.15 -10.80 1.68
N SER A 2 -14.75 -10.84 0.40
CA SER A 2 -13.33 -10.92 0.03
C SER A 2 -12.49 -9.66 0.31
N TYR A 3 -13.09 -8.46 0.37
CA TYR A 3 -12.36 -7.21 0.61
C TYR A 3 -11.71 -7.10 2.01
N THR A 4 -12.23 -7.82 3.01
CA THR A 4 -11.60 -7.87 4.35
C THR A 4 -10.22 -8.53 4.31
N ARG A 5 -9.95 -9.38 3.31
CA ARG A 5 -8.61 -9.96 3.11
C ARG A 5 -7.58 -8.89 2.76
N HIS A 6 -7.98 -7.83 2.03
CA HIS A 6 -7.08 -6.72 1.73
C HIS A 6 -6.78 -5.88 2.98
N GLU A 7 -7.78 -5.69 3.85
CA GLU A 7 -7.55 -5.02 5.13
C GLU A 7 -6.58 -5.82 6.00
N TYR A 8 -6.77 -7.15 6.09
CA TYR A 8 -5.87 -8.03 6.83
C TYR A 8 -4.44 -7.98 6.28
N PHE A 9 -4.28 -8.05 4.95
CA PHE A 9 -2.98 -7.89 4.30
C PHE A 9 -2.31 -6.55 4.63
N ARG A 10 -3.06 -5.44 4.60
CA ARG A 10 -2.52 -4.10 4.92
C ARG A 10 -2.02 -4.03 6.36
N ARG A 11 -2.73 -4.63 7.31
CA ARG A 11 -2.31 -4.68 8.71
C ARG A 11 -1.00 -5.44 8.86
N LEU A 12 -0.88 -6.64 8.27
CA LEU A 12 0.36 -7.42 8.29
C LEU A 12 1.52 -6.69 7.61
N LEU A 13 1.27 -6.03 6.48
CA LEU A 13 2.30 -5.26 5.78
C LEU A 13 2.84 -4.12 6.66
N CYS A 14 1.96 -3.36 7.32
CA CYS A 14 2.37 -2.28 8.20
C CYS A 14 3.13 -2.80 9.43
N ASP A 15 2.75 -3.95 9.97
CA ASP A 15 3.43 -4.60 11.11
C ASP A 15 4.87 -5.01 10.76
N VAL A 16 5.06 -5.63 9.60
CA VAL A 16 6.39 -6.00 9.08
C VAL A 16 7.27 -4.77 8.87
N ILE A 17 6.73 -3.73 8.23
CA ILE A 17 7.48 -2.49 7.98
C ILE A 17 7.83 -1.80 9.31
N GLY A 18 6.90 -1.74 10.25
CA GLY A 18 7.15 -1.17 11.59
C GLY A 18 8.27 -1.90 12.32
N THR A 19 8.26 -3.23 12.27
CA THR A 19 9.32 -4.07 12.86
C THR A 19 10.69 -3.78 12.24
N TRP A 20 10.78 -3.59 10.92
CA TRP A 20 12.04 -3.23 10.26
C TRP A 20 12.55 -1.86 10.70
N VAL A 21 11.65 -0.90 10.93
CA VAL A 21 12.01 0.43 11.44
C VAL A 21 12.51 0.32 12.89
N GLU A 22 11.79 -0.40 13.75
CA GLU A 22 12.19 -0.63 15.16
C GLU A 22 13.54 -1.34 15.28
N ASN A 23 13.82 -2.29 14.39
CA ASN A 23 15.10 -3.00 14.33
C ASN A 23 16.24 -2.18 13.71
N GLY A 24 15.96 -1.01 13.14
CA GLY A 24 16.94 -0.18 12.42
C GLY A 24 17.33 -0.73 11.04
N GLU A 25 16.55 -1.65 10.48
CA GLU A 25 16.74 -2.23 9.14
C GLU A 25 16.17 -1.32 8.04
N ALA A 26 15.22 -0.46 8.39
CA ALA A 26 14.63 0.55 7.52
C ALA A 26 14.66 1.94 8.18
N PRO A 27 14.74 3.03 7.40
CA PRO A 27 14.70 4.39 7.94
C PRO A 27 13.31 4.72 8.50
N ASP A 28 13.28 5.38 9.66
CA ASP A 28 12.06 5.95 10.26
C ASP A 28 11.65 7.25 9.54
N ASP A 29 11.23 7.12 8.28
CA ASP A 29 10.75 8.22 7.44
C ASP A 29 9.30 7.92 6.99
N ILE A 30 8.33 8.52 7.68
CA ILE A 30 6.91 8.32 7.43
C ILE A 30 6.50 8.69 5.99
N GLU A 31 7.14 9.67 5.35
CA GLU A 31 6.80 10.04 3.96
C GLU A 31 7.29 8.98 2.98
N LEU A 32 8.50 8.44 3.19
CA LEU A 32 9.03 7.33 2.41
C LEU A 32 8.20 6.06 2.60
N LEU A 33 7.96 5.67 3.87
CA LEU A 33 7.21 4.48 4.22
C LEU A 33 5.76 4.56 3.73
N GLY A 34 5.12 5.73 3.87
CA GLY A 34 3.79 5.99 3.34
C GLY A 34 3.70 5.82 1.83
N ARG A 35 4.72 6.29 1.08
CA ARG A 35 4.81 6.07 -0.37
C ARG A 35 4.95 4.58 -0.72
N ILE A 36 5.75 3.83 0.03
CA ILE A 36 5.92 2.38 -0.17
C ILE A 36 4.60 1.64 0.06
N VAL A 37 3.94 1.88 1.20
CA VAL A 37 2.66 1.24 1.53
C VAL A 37 1.61 1.56 0.48
N LYS A 38 1.48 2.84 0.07
CA LYS A 38 0.55 3.27 -0.98
C LYS A 38 0.87 2.60 -2.33
N GLY A 39 2.15 2.49 -2.66
CA GLY A 39 2.65 1.76 -3.83
C GLY A 39 2.16 0.32 -3.84
N ILE A 40 2.49 -0.44 -2.79
CA ILE A 40 2.15 -1.87 -2.67
C ILE A 40 0.62 -2.08 -2.66
N CYS A 41 -0.11 -1.23 -1.93
CA CYS A 41 -1.54 -1.43 -1.73
C CYS A 41 -2.41 -1.06 -2.94
N TYR A 42 -1.91 -0.23 -3.87
CA TYR A 42 -2.71 0.20 -5.02
C TYR A 42 -1.91 0.69 -6.23
N GLU A 43 -1.03 1.70 -6.06
CA GLU A 43 -0.47 2.42 -7.21
C GLU A 43 0.38 1.53 -8.12
N ASN A 44 1.12 0.57 -7.56
CA ASN A 44 1.92 -0.37 -8.33
C ASN A 44 1.03 -1.27 -9.21
N ALA A 45 -0.06 -1.80 -8.65
CA ALA A 45 -1.00 -2.62 -9.39
C ALA A 45 -1.71 -1.81 -10.48
N LYS A 46 -2.14 -0.58 -10.15
CA LYS A 46 -2.74 0.35 -11.10
C LYS A 46 -1.82 0.64 -12.28
N HIS A 47 -0.54 0.94 -12.02
CA HIS A 47 0.44 1.21 -13.06
C HIS A 47 0.77 -0.05 -13.87
N TYR A 48 0.98 -1.18 -13.20
CA TYR A 48 1.37 -2.44 -13.85
C TYR A 48 0.28 -2.99 -14.77
N PHE A 49 -0.96 -3.02 -14.29
CA PHE A 49 -2.11 -3.50 -15.08
C PHE A 49 -2.75 -2.40 -15.92
N GLN A 50 -2.22 -1.18 -15.88
CA GLN A 50 -2.74 -0.01 -16.59
C GLN A 50 -4.25 0.14 -16.43
N PHE A 51 -4.73 0.07 -15.18
CA PHE A 51 -6.16 0.22 -14.93
C PHE A 51 -6.60 1.61 -15.41
N GLU A 52 -7.32 1.64 -16.54
CA GLU A 52 -8.00 2.84 -17.00
C GLU A 52 -9.05 3.20 -15.93
N VAL A 53 -8.72 4.17 -15.09
CA VAL A 53 -9.74 4.88 -14.33
C VAL A 53 -10.50 5.72 -15.35
N LYS A 54 -11.39 5.11 -16.13
CA LYS A 54 -12.44 5.87 -16.80
C LYS A 54 -13.17 6.57 -15.67
N ASP A 55 -13.09 7.90 -15.65
CA ASP A 55 -13.91 8.80 -14.86
C ASP A 55 -15.40 8.45 -15.06
N ARG A 56 -15.88 7.42 -14.37
CA ARG A 56 -17.30 7.05 -14.27
C ARG A 56 -18.00 7.94 -13.22
N LEU A 57 -17.65 9.22 -13.22
CA LEU A 57 -18.34 10.29 -12.48
C LEU A 57 -18.52 11.54 -13.35
N LYS A 58 -18.59 11.38 -14.68
CA LYS A 58 -19.26 12.32 -15.57
C LYS A 58 -20.46 11.62 -16.21
N ALA A 59 -21.50 11.42 -15.41
CA ALA A 59 -22.87 11.19 -15.85
C ALA A 59 -23.76 12.08 -14.99
#